data_AF-A0A7Y3AKF4-F1
#
_entry.id   AF-A0A7Y3AKF4-F1
#
_cell.length_a   1.000
_cell.length_b   1.000
_cell.length_c   1.000
_cell.angle_alpha   90.00
_cell.angle_beta   90.00
_cell.angle_gamma   90.00
#
_symmetry.space_group_name_H-M   'P 1'
#
loop_
_entity.id
_entity.type
_entity.pdbx_description
1 polymer ?
#
loop_
_entity_poly.entity_id
_entity_poly.type
_entity_poly.pdbx_seq_one_letter_code
_entity_poly.pdbx_strand_id
1 'polypeptide(L)'
;TPLLYGINLHADLCKGESLCGACLDVCPVKNDLPRMLLALRNKLAYGDPDWQTKPHKPGEAMAFKFWCMLVTSGALYRLALATFSIVQRPFIGKNGMIAKLFGPAAAWTKDRDVPPLAKKSFRNRWQQRKTKLPLIKGDEDDDGRGQ
;
A
#
# COMPACT_ATOMS: atom_id res chain seq x y z
N THR A 1 -28.95 -0.69 11.16
CA THR A 1 -28.13 -1.30 10.08
C THR A 1 -27.97 -0.29 8.96
N PRO A 2 -26.91 -0.36 8.12
CA PRO A 2 -26.59 0.68 7.12
C PRO A 2 -27.73 1.00 6.16
N LEU A 3 -28.62 0.05 5.90
CA LEU A 3 -29.81 0.25 5.06
C LEU A 3 -30.95 1.02 5.77
N LEU A 4 -31.08 0.85 7.10
CA LEU A 4 -32.17 1.42 7.91
C LEU A 4 -31.81 2.77 8.54
N TYR A 5 -30.58 2.90 9.06
CA TYR A 5 -30.10 4.10 9.74
C TYR A 5 -29.13 4.92 8.89
N GLY A 6 -28.84 4.49 7.66
CA GLY A 6 -27.95 5.17 6.74
C GLY A 6 -26.52 4.64 6.74
N ILE A 7 -25.90 4.70 5.55
CA ILE A 7 -24.60 4.08 5.27
C ILE A 7 -23.47 4.84 5.99
N ASN A 8 -23.56 6.17 6.10
CA ASN A 8 -22.50 6.98 6.71
C ASN A 8 -22.29 6.68 8.20
N LEU A 9 -23.38 6.46 8.95
CA LEU A 9 -23.32 6.15 10.38
C LEU A 9 -22.74 4.76 10.65
N HIS A 10 -22.96 3.83 9.72
CA HIS A 10 -22.53 2.42 9.83
C HIS A 10 -21.49 2.05 8.76
N ALA A 11 -20.55 2.97 8.53
CA ALA A 11 -19.48 2.82 7.55
C ALA A 11 -18.52 1.67 7.89
N ASP A 12 -18.36 1.36 9.17
CA ASP A 12 -17.58 0.26 9.72
C ASP A 12 -18.10 -1.11 9.24
N LEU A 13 -19.42 -1.31 9.26
CA LEU A 13 -20.04 -2.55 8.81
C LEU A 13 -19.78 -2.82 7.32
N CYS A 14 -19.80 -1.76 6.49
CA CYS A 14 -19.47 -1.90 5.07
C CYS A 14 -17.98 -2.23 4.86
N LYS A 15 -17.11 -1.84 5.80
CA LYS A 15 -15.64 -2.01 5.73
C LYS A 15 -15.12 -3.26 6.45
N GLY A 16 -15.97 -4.00 7.15
CA GLY A 16 -15.56 -5.13 7.99
C GLY A 16 -15.01 -6.34 7.24
N GLU A 17 -15.42 -6.58 5.99
CA GLU A 17 -14.96 -7.74 5.23
C GLU A 17 -13.71 -7.48 4.38
N SER A 18 -12.88 -8.50 4.19
CA SER A 18 -11.70 -8.44 3.32
C SER A 18 -12.04 -8.52 1.82
N LEU A 19 -13.30 -8.81 1.47
CA LEU A 19 -13.76 -9.09 0.11
C LEU A 19 -13.01 -10.27 -0.56
N CYS A 20 -12.67 -11.31 0.22
CA CYS A 20 -11.96 -12.48 -0.29
C CYS A 20 -12.81 -13.45 -1.13
N GLY A 21 -14.14 -13.29 -1.16
CA GLY A 21 -15.05 -14.13 -1.95
C GLY A 21 -15.47 -15.46 -1.31
N ALA A 22 -14.80 -15.92 -0.24
CA ALA A 22 -15.10 -17.21 0.40
C ALA A 22 -16.57 -17.37 0.83
N CYS A 23 -17.23 -16.29 1.27
CA CYS A 23 -18.65 -16.29 1.62
C CYS A 23 -19.57 -16.62 0.43
N LEU A 24 -19.19 -16.23 -0.80
CA LEU A 24 -19.95 -16.53 -2.01
C LEU A 24 -19.88 -18.02 -2.35
N ASP A 25 -18.69 -18.61 -2.24
CA ASP A 25 -18.41 -20.00 -2.61
C ASP A 25 -19.14 -21.00 -1.71
N VAL A 26 -19.26 -20.70 -0.41
CA VAL A 26 -19.92 -21.57 0.57
C VAL A 26 -21.44 -21.39 0.61
N CYS A 27 -21.96 -20.28 0.05
CA CYS A 27 -23.36 -19.94 0.20
C CYS A 27 -24.27 -20.82 -0.69
N PRO A 28 -25.19 -21.62 -0.12
CA PRO A 28 -26.03 -22.54 -0.90
C PRO A 28 -27.01 -21.80 -1.83
N VAL A 29 -27.37 -20.56 -1.48
CA VAL A 29 -28.30 -19.72 -2.25
C VAL A 29 -27.59 -18.73 -3.17
N LYS A 30 -26.25 -18.79 -3.26
CA LYS A 30 -25.41 -17.92 -4.11
C LYS A 30 -25.67 -16.42 -3.90
N ASN A 31 -25.84 -16.00 -2.64
CA ASN A 31 -25.96 -14.58 -2.35
C ASN A 31 -24.60 -13.89 -2.48
N ASP A 32 -24.51 -12.89 -3.35
CA ASP A 32 -23.28 -12.17 -3.64
C ASP A 32 -23.07 -10.97 -2.69
N LEU A 33 -22.78 -11.31 -1.44
CA LEU A 33 -22.41 -10.33 -0.41
C LEU A 33 -21.17 -9.49 -0.77
N PRO A 34 -20.08 -10.06 -1.32
CA PRO A 34 -18.89 -9.28 -1.66
C PRO A 34 -19.20 -8.15 -2.65
N ARG A 35 -19.98 -8.42 -3.69
CA ARG A 35 -20.40 -7.39 -4.66
C ARG A 35 -21.29 -6.33 -4.02
N MET A 36 -22.23 -6.73 -3.16
CA MET A 36 -23.11 -5.79 -2.46
C MET A 36 -22.31 -4.86 -1.53
N LEU A 37 -21.37 -5.40 -0.75
CA LEU A 37 -20.50 -4.61 0.11
C LEU A 37 -19.56 -3.71 -0.69
N LEU A 38 -19.05 -4.17 -1.84
CA LEU A 38 -18.26 -3.35 -2.74
C LEU A 38 -19.06 -2.16 -3.29
N ALA A 39 -20.31 -2.37 -3.67
CA ALA A 39 -21.20 -1.29 -4.11
C ALA A 39 -21.44 -0.25 -2.99
N LEU A 40 -21.66 -0.70 -1.75
CA LEU A 40 -21.80 0.19 -0.59
C LEU A 40 -20.49 0.96 -0.30
N ARG A 41 -19.33 0.31 -0.43
CA ARG A 41 -18.02 0.98 -0.28
C ARG A 41 -17.81 2.04 -1.35
N ASN A 42 -18.23 1.79 -2.59
CA ASN A 42 -18.14 2.77 -3.67
C ASN A 42 -18.98 4.03 -3.36
N LYS A 43 -20.25 3.83 -2.97
CA LYS A 43 -21.13 4.93 -2.54
C LYS A 43 -20.57 5.71 -1.36
N LEU A 44 -19.99 5.01 -0.39
CA LEU A 44 -19.35 5.64 0.76
C LEU A 44 -18.10 6.44 0.37
N ALA A 45 -17.35 6.00 -0.64
CA ALA A 45 -16.13 6.66 -1.10
C ALA A 45 -16.41 7.92 -1.92
N TYR A 46 -17.36 7.86 -2.86
CA TYR A 46 -17.63 8.95 -3.80
C TYR A 46 -18.82 9.82 -3.41
N GLY A 47 -19.64 9.37 -2.46
CA GLY A 47 -20.94 9.96 -2.18
C GLY A 47 -21.99 9.54 -3.23
N ASP A 48 -23.24 9.52 -2.80
CA ASP A 48 -24.39 9.17 -3.65
C ASP A 48 -25.61 9.99 -3.18
N PRO A 49 -26.15 10.90 -4.02
CA PRO A 49 -27.32 11.70 -3.69
C PRO A 49 -28.57 10.87 -3.39
N ASP A 50 -28.78 9.77 -4.12
CA ASP A 50 -29.97 8.93 -4.00
C ASP A 50 -30.02 8.22 -2.65
N TRP A 51 -28.83 7.93 -2.11
CA TRP A 51 -28.64 7.28 -0.82
C TRP A 51 -28.29 8.26 0.30
N GLN A 52 -28.46 9.57 0.06
CA GLN A 52 -28.12 10.66 1.00
C GLN A 52 -26.73 10.48 1.64
N THR A 53 -25.80 9.94 0.85
CA THR A 53 -24.49 9.50 1.33
C THR A 53 -23.45 10.55 0.96
N LYS A 54 -22.80 11.12 1.97
CA LYS A 54 -21.64 12.00 1.77
C LYS A 54 -20.34 11.18 1.68
N PRO A 55 -19.32 11.66 0.96
CA PRO A 55 -18.00 11.03 0.93
C PRO A 55 -17.41 10.89 2.33
N HIS A 56 -17.07 9.66 2.70
CA HIS A 56 -16.50 9.38 4.01
C HIS A 56 -15.03 9.82 4.07
N LYS A 57 -14.71 10.80 4.93
CA LYS A 57 -13.37 11.36 5.16
C LYS A 57 -12.71 11.94 3.89
N PRO A 58 -13.09 13.16 3.45
CA PRO A 58 -12.53 13.77 2.23
C PRO A 58 -11.01 13.98 2.28
N GLY A 59 -10.42 14.17 3.47
CA GLY A 59 -8.97 14.27 3.64
C GLY A 59 -8.22 12.98 3.29
N GLU A 60 -8.83 11.82 3.53
CA GLU A 60 -8.28 10.51 3.17
C GLU A 60 -8.25 10.35 1.65
N ALA A 61 -9.32 10.73 0.96
CA ALA A 61 -9.38 10.71 -0.50
C ALA A 61 -8.31 11.61 -1.13
N MET A 62 -8.07 12.80 -0.57
CA MET A 62 -7.00 13.69 -1.01
C MET A 62 -5.62 13.09 -0.76
N ALA A 63 -5.39 12.49 0.41
CA ALA A 63 -4.14 11.82 0.75
C ALA A 63 -3.83 10.67 -0.22
N PHE A 64 -4.82 9.85 -0.58
CA PHE A 64 -4.65 8.78 -1.56
C PHE A 64 -4.42 9.29 -2.98
N LYS A 65 -5.08 10.38 -3.39
CA LYS A 65 -4.79 11.03 -4.68
C LYS A 65 -3.35 11.53 -4.75
N PHE A 66 -2.88 12.20 -3.70
CA PHE A 66 -1.50 12.65 -3.60
C PHE A 66 -0.52 11.46 -3.62
N TRP A 67 -0.81 10.41 -2.86
CA TRP A 67 -0.01 9.18 -2.85
C TRP A 67 0.08 8.54 -4.23
N CYS A 68 -1.04 8.44 -4.95
CA CYS A 68 -1.08 7.91 -6.31
C CYS A 68 -0.19 8.72 -7.25
N MET A 69 -0.30 10.05 -7.23
CA MET A 69 0.55 10.94 -8.03
C MET A 69 2.05 10.76 -7.71
N LEU A 70 2.39 10.62 -6.42
CA LEU A 70 3.77 10.44 -5.96
C LEU A 70 4.36 9.11 -6.44
N VAL A 71 3.62 8.00 -6.28
CA VAL A 71 4.11 6.65 -6.59
C VAL A 71 4.11 6.34 -8.09
N THR A 72 3.14 6.88 -8.85
CA THR A 72 3.08 6.68 -10.31
C THR A 72 4.17 7.44 -11.05
N SER A 73 4.62 8.58 -10.53
CA SER A 73 5.72 9.34 -11.11
C SER A 73 7.08 8.81 -10.65
N GLY A 74 7.78 8.11 -11.55
CA GLY A 74 9.08 7.53 -11.23
C GLY A 74 10.16 8.55 -10.84
N ALA A 75 10.09 9.79 -11.34
CA ALA A 75 11.04 10.85 -10.96
C ALA A 75 10.74 11.43 -9.58
N LEU A 76 9.46 11.75 -9.30
CA LEU A 76 9.03 12.24 -7.98
C LEU A 76 9.27 11.19 -6.90
N TYR A 77 8.97 9.93 -7.17
CA TYR A 77 9.23 8.84 -6.24
C TYR A 77 10.72 8.71 -5.88
N ARG A 78 11.63 8.87 -6.85
CA ARG A 78 13.09 8.85 -6.60
C ARG A 78 13.54 10.03 -5.74
N LEU A 79 13.06 11.23 -6.05
CA LEU A 79 13.36 12.42 -5.27
C LEU A 79 12.81 12.29 -3.84
N ALA A 80 11.56 11.85 -3.69
CA ALA A 80 10.93 11.60 -2.40
C ALA A 80 11.75 10.58 -1.57
N LEU A 81 12.15 9.45 -2.15
CA LEU A 81 12.99 8.49 -1.43
C LEU A 81 14.33 9.09 -1.01
N ALA A 82 14.97 9.90 -1.86
CA ALA A 82 16.23 10.55 -1.53
C ALA A 82 16.05 11.56 -0.38
N THR A 83 15.01 12.41 -0.43
CA THR A 83 14.72 13.39 0.61
C THR A 83 14.33 12.73 1.92
N PHE A 84 13.41 11.75 1.90
CA PHE A 84 13.02 11.01 3.09
C PHE A 84 14.21 10.28 3.73
N SER A 85 15.15 9.75 2.94
CA SER A 85 16.36 9.09 3.47
C SER A 85 17.29 10.04 4.24
N ILE A 86 17.23 11.34 3.97
CA ILE A 86 18.00 12.39 4.65
C ILE A 86 17.21 12.92 5.84
N VAL A 87 15.94 13.27 5.63
CA VAL A 87 15.05 13.86 6.64
C VAL A 87 14.78 12.92 7.81
N GLN A 88 14.75 11.60 7.58
CA GLN A 88 14.52 10.65 8.67
C GLN A 88 15.73 10.51 9.62
N ARG A 89 16.95 10.89 9.20
CA ARG A 89 18.20 10.68 9.97
C ARG A 89 18.15 11.20 11.41
N PRO A 90 17.69 12.43 11.70
CA PRO A 90 17.56 12.93 13.08
C PRO A 90 16.54 12.16 13.91
N PHE A 91 15.61 11.41 13.29
CA PHE A 91 14.58 10.65 13.98
C PHE A 91 14.96 9.18 14.24
N ILE A 92 16.13 8.74 13.77
CA ILE A 92 16.63 7.39 14.04
C ILE A 92 17.23 7.36 15.44
N GLY A 93 16.66 6.53 16.32
CA GLY A 93 17.16 6.33 17.68
C GLY A 93 18.47 5.53 17.73
N LYS A 94 19.04 5.39 18.93
CA LYS A 94 20.32 4.67 19.16
C LYS A 94 20.30 3.21 18.69
N ASN A 95 19.12 2.59 18.62
CA ASN A 95 18.94 1.21 18.17
C ASN A 95 18.85 1.07 16.64
N GLY A 96 19.05 2.16 15.88
CA GLY A 96 18.94 2.14 14.43
C GLY A 96 17.49 2.03 13.92
N MET A 97 16.50 2.15 14.81
CA MET A 97 15.07 2.12 14.52
C MET A 97 14.43 3.49 14.80
N ILE A 98 13.31 3.78 14.14
CA ILE A 98 12.52 4.98 14.40
C ILE A 98 11.53 4.66 15.51
N ALA A 99 11.80 5.14 16.73
CA ALA A 99 11.02 4.84 17.93
C ALA A 99 9.77 5.73 18.08
N LYS A 100 9.69 6.87 17.37
CA LYS A 100 8.56 7.78 17.48
C LYS A 100 8.26 8.46 16.14
N LEU A 101 7.13 8.09 15.55
CA LEU A 101 6.56 8.81 14.41
C LEU A 101 5.55 9.86 14.92
N PHE A 102 5.33 10.89 14.10
CA PHE A 102 4.33 11.93 14.38
C PHE A 102 3.04 11.69 13.58
N GLY A 103 1.93 12.27 14.07
CA GLY A 103 0.63 12.21 13.39
C GLY A 103 -0.04 10.82 13.48
N PRO A 104 -0.83 10.40 12.48
CA PRO A 104 -1.59 9.14 12.53
C PRO A 104 -0.68 7.90 12.65
N ALA A 105 0.59 8.00 12.26
CA ALA A 105 1.58 6.93 12.41
C ALA A 105 2.16 6.83 13.84
N ALA A 106 1.86 7.78 14.73
CA ALA A 106 2.28 7.71 16.13
C ALA A 106 1.65 6.51 16.85
N ALA A 107 0.40 6.16 16.52
CA ALA A 107 -0.28 5.00 17.08
C ALA A 107 0.46 3.69 16.77
N TRP A 108 1.08 3.59 15.58
CA TRP A 108 1.88 2.42 15.19
C TRP A 108 3.16 2.30 16.01
N THR A 109 3.85 3.42 16.23
CA THR A 109 5.10 3.48 17.01
C THR A 109 4.91 3.39 18.52
N LYS A 110 3.67 3.30 19.00
CA LYS A 110 3.39 3.04 20.42
C LYS A 110 3.75 1.61 20.82
N ASP A 111 3.42 0.65 19.95
CA ASP A 111 3.60 -0.77 20.22
C ASP A 111 4.68 -1.41 19.33
N ARG A 112 5.08 -0.76 18.22
CA ARG A 112 6.00 -1.33 17.22
C ARG A 112 7.04 -0.35 16.70
N ASP A 113 8.32 -0.71 16.81
CA ASP A 113 9.41 0.03 16.20
C ASP A 113 9.42 -0.13 14.66
N VAL A 114 9.78 0.94 13.95
CA VAL A 114 9.81 0.98 12.49
C VAL A 114 11.26 1.00 11.97
N PRO A 115 11.64 0.11 11.03
CA PRO A 115 12.95 0.18 10.41
C PRO A 115 13.09 1.44 9.55
N PRO A 116 14.23 2.14 9.59
CA PRO A 116 14.45 3.32 8.77
C PRO A 116 14.56 2.94 7.28
N LEU A 117 14.19 3.87 6.40
CA LEU A 117 14.41 3.69 4.96
C LEU A 117 15.90 3.51 4.68
N ALA A 118 16.23 2.59 3.78
CA ALA A 118 17.60 2.30 3.42
C ALA A 118 18.31 3.53 2.81
N LYS A 119 19.57 3.77 3.18
CA LYS A 119 20.40 4.88 2.67
C LYS A 119 20.54 4.89 1.14
N LYS A 120 20.48 3.71 0.51
CA LYS A 120 20.55 3.54 -0.94
C LYS A 120 19.29 2.83 -1.41
N SER A 121 18.65 3.36 -2.44
CA SER A 121 17.54 2.69 -3.11
C SER A 121 17.97 1.33 -3.64
N PHE A 122 17.03 0.39 -3.74
CA PHE A 122 17.29 -0.92 -4.32
C PHE A 122 17.89 -0.80 -5.73
N ARG A 123 17.35 0.10 -6.56
CA ARG A 123 17.82 0.32 -7.93
C ARG A 123 19.29 0.77 -7.99
N ASN A 124 19.70 1.67 -7.11
CA ASN A 124 21.10 2.10 -7.03
C ASN A 124 22.01 0.96 -6.56
N ARG A 125 21.56 0.18 -5.57
CA ARG A 125 22.28 -1.01 -5.10
C ARG A 125 22.42 -2.05 -6.20
N TRP A 126 21.39 -2.22 -7.02
CA TRP A 126 21.35 -3.17 -8.13
C TRP A 126 22.29 -2.77 -9.26
N GLN A 127 22.30 -1.50 -9.67
CA GLN A 127 23.23 -1.00 -10.67
C GLN A 127 24.69 -1.12 -10.21
N GLN A 128 24.98 -0.77 -8.95
CA GLN A 128 26.31 -0.96 -8.36
C GLN A 128 26.76 -2.42 -8.36
N ARG A 129 25.84 -3.37 -8.19
CA ARG A 129 26.15 -4.80 -8.30
C ARG A 129 26.43 -5.23 -9.73
N LYS A 130 25.63 -4.78 -10.71
CA LYS A 130 25.87 -5.10 -12.14
C LYS A 130 27.23 -4.62 -12.62
N THR A 131 27.66 -3.42 -12.23
CA THR A 131 28.99 -2.89 -12.56
C THR A 131 30.13 -3.68 -11.91
N LYS A 132 29.86 -4.35 -10.78
CA LYS A 132 30.86 -5.11 -10.01
C LYS A 132 30.87 -6.61 -10.33
N LEU A 133 29.89 -7.13 -11.06
CA LEU A 133 29.97 -8.50 -11.54
C LEU A 133 31.04 -8.54 -12.64
N PRO A 134 32.10 -9.36 -12.52
CA PRO A 134 32.88 -9.71 -13.69
C PRO A 134 31.90 -10.29 -14.70
N LEU A 135 31.95 -9.80 -15.94
CA LEU A 135 31.23 -10.44 -17.03
C LEU A 135 31.79 -11.85 -17.12
N ILE A 136 31.08 -12.83 -16.56
CA ILE A 136 31.28 -14.22 -16.92
C ILE A 136 30.84 -14.25 -18.38
N LYS A 137 31.82 -14.09 -19.27
CA LYS A 137 31.69 -14.33 -20.69
C LYS A 137 31.23 -15.78 -20.77
N GLY A 138 30.00 -16.01 -21.22
CA GLY A 138 29.53 -17.37 -21.43
C GLY A 138 30.49 -18.01 -22.42
N ASP A 139 31.24 -19.00 -21.95
CA ASP A 139 31.87 -19.95 -22.86
C ASP A 139 30.73 -20.65 -23.59
N GLU A 140 30.64 -20.39 -24.89
CA GLU A 140 29.94 -21.22 -25.85
C GLU A 140 30.71 -22.56 -25.95
N ASP A 141 30.58 -23.41 -24.93
CA ASP A 141 31.02 -24.80 -25.01
C ASP A 141 29.86 -25.65 -25.52
N ASP A 142 29.83 -25.79 -26.85
CA ASP A 142 29.83 -27.07 -27.55
C ASP A 142 29.21 -28.26 -26.77
N ASP A 143 27.89 -28.42 -26.83
CA ASP A 143 27.26 -29.72 -26.50
C ASP A 143 27.29 -30.62 -27.74
N GLY A 144 28.51 -30.97 -28.14
CA GLY A 144 28.81 -32.14 -28.95
C GLY A 144 28.60 -33.41 -28.13
N ARG A 145 27.34 -33.78 -27.89
CA ARG A 145 27.00 -35.14 -27.42
C ARG A 145 26.33 -35.93 -28.54
N GLY A 146 27.19 -36.60 -29.30
CA GLY A 146 26.86 -37.88 -29.91
C GLY A 146 26.85 -38.97 -28.84
N GLN A 147 25.73 -39.66 -28.73
CA GLN A 147 25.58 -41.12 -28.69
C GLN A 147 24.09 -41.47 -28.75
#